data_AF-A0A358QYY1-F1
#
_entry.id   AF-A0A358QYY1-F1
#
_cell.length_a   1.000
_cell.length_b   1.000
_cell.length_c   1.000
_cell.angle_alpha   90.00
_cell.angle_beta   90.00
_cell.angle_gamma   90.00
#
_symmetry.space_group_name_H-M   'P 1'
#
loop_
_entity.id
_entity.type
_entity.pdbx_description
1 polymer ?
#
loop_
_entity_poly.entity_id
_entity_poly.type
_entity_poly.pdbx_seq_one_letter_code
_entity_poly.pdbx_strand_id
1 'polypeptide(L)' 'MATKRITPKDLDSDFLGNNAAFTCPLCNKVFIVSGFLSGKNRPCPNCGKSIGHVKGGAKSGGSAYIEYLD' A
#
# COMPACT_ATOMS: atom_id res chain seq x y z
N MET A 1 -12.50 15.20 -7.76
CA MET A 1 -11.35 14.65 -7.02
C MET A 1 -10.74 13.57 -7.88
N ALA A 2 -9.42 13.60 -8.08
CA ALA A 2 -8.72 12.61 -8.92
C ALA A 2 -8.07 11.56 -8.02
N THR A 3 -8.26 10.28 -8.33
CA THR A 3 -7.59 9.19 -7.63
C THR A 3 -6.10 9.18 -8.00
N LYS A 4 -5.23 9.34 -7.02
CA LYS A 4 -3.79 9.17 -7.20
C LYS A 4 -3.37 7.76 -6.81
N ARG A 5 -2.38 7.23 -7.54
CA ARG A 5 -1.79 5.91 -7.28
C ARG A 5 -0.27 6.06 -7.22
N ILE A 6 0.33 5.57 -6.14
CA ILE A 6 1.79 5.58 -5.97
C ILE A 6 2.28 4.14 -5.82
N THR A 7 3.30 3.76 -6.59
CA THR A 7 3.91 2.44 -6.47
C THR A 7 5.04 2.43 -5.45
N PRO A 8 5.46 1.26 -4.96
CA PRO A 8 6.56 1.19 -4.01
C PRO A 8 7.89 1.69 -4.53
N LYS A 9 8.07 1.76 -5.85
CA LYS A 9 9.28 2.35 -6.44
C LYS A 9 9.32 3.86 -6.33
N ASP A 10 8.15 4.48 -6.15
CA ASP A 10 7.94 5.93 -6.09
C ASP A 10 7.79 6.43 -4.65
N LEU A 11 7.92 5.55 -3.66
CA LEU A 11 7.79 5.81 -2.22
C LEU A 11 8.89 5.07 -1.46
N ASP A 12 9.36 5.60 -0.33
CA ASP A 12 10.19 4.83 0.63
C ASP A 12 9.36 3.71 1.27
N SER A 13 9.15 2.64 0.52
CA SER A 13 8.25 1.56 0.87
C SER A 13 8.91 0.21 0.64
N ASP A 14 8.71 -0.67 1.60
CA ASP A 14 9.33 -1.99 1.63
C ASP A 14 8.32 -3.03 1.12
N PHE A 15 8.60 -3.65 -0.04
CA PHE A 15 7.79 -4.72 -0.61
C PHE A 15 8.52 -6.06 -0.51
N LEU A 16 8.11 -6.89 0.45
CA LEU A 16 8.76 -8.14 0.79
C LEU A 16 7.76 -9.30 0.82
N GLY A 17 8.04 -10.35 0.03
CA GLY A 17 7.12 -11.47 -0.11
C GLY A 17 5.76 -10.97 -0.62
N ASN A 18 4.67 -11.36 0.05
CA ASN A 18 3.31 -10.89 -0.24
C ASN A 18 2.87 -9.72 0.67
N ASN A 19 3.80 -9.00 1.30
CA ASN A 19 3.51 -7.89 2.21
C ASN A 19 4.19 -6.62 1.71
N ALA A 20 3.54 -5.47 1.87
CA ALA A 20 4.14 -4.17 1.59
C ALA A 20 3.88 -3.19 2.74
N ALA A 21 4.89 -2.40 3.10
CA ALA A 21 4.77 -1.27 4.00
C ALA A 21 4.61 0.02 3.18
N PHE A 22 3.59 0.82 3.48
CA PHE A 22 3.37 2.11 2.82
C PHE A 22 3.31 3.24 3.85
N THR A 23 3.78 4.41 3.43
CA THR A 23 3.52 5.68 4.12
C THR A 23 2.24 6.28 3.54
N CYS A 24 1.25 6.56 4.40
CA CYS A 24 0.04 7.26 3.99
C CYS A 24 0.39 8.71 3.56
N PRO A 25 0.11 9.13 2.32
CA PRO A 25 0.47 10.47 1.83
C PRO A 25 -0.36 11.59 2.47
N LEU A 26 -1.48 11.25 3.13
CA LEU A 26 -2.40 12.23 3.71
C LEU A 26 -2.16 12.50 5.20
N CYS A 27 -1.57 11.54 5.93
CA CYS A 27 -1.34 11.67 7.37
C CYS A 27 0.03 11.16 7.84
N ASN A 28 0.90 10.77 6.90
CA ASN A 28 2.28 10.29 7.12
C ASN A 28 2.41 9.05 8.00
N LYS A 29 1.32 8.36 8.34
CA LYS A 29 1.37 7.10 9.08
C LYS A 29 1.90 5.98 8.18
N VAL A 30 2.91 5.26 8.65
CA VAL A 30 3.36 4.00 8.05
C VAL A 30 2.45 2.84 8.47
N PHE A 31 2.06 1.99 7.53
CA PHE A 31 1.25 0.81 7.80
C PHE A 31 1.56 -0.34 6.82
N ILE A 32 1.44 -1.57 7.31
CA ILE A 32 1.68 -2.79 6.54
C ILE A 32 0.36 -3.29 5.93
N VAL A 33 0.44 -3.77 4.69
CA VAL A 33 -0.59 -4.51 3.98
C VAL A 33 -0.08 -5.92 3.74
N SER A 34 -0.82 -6.90 4.24
CA SER A 34 -0.49 -8.32 4.04
C SER A 34 -1.43 -8.96 3.04
N GLY A 35 -0.87 -9.64 2.04
CA GLY A 35 -1.63 -10.46 1.09
C GLY A 35 -2.31 -11.66 1.75
N PHE A 36 -1.86 -12.05 2.95
CA PHE A 36 -2.44 -13.14 3.72
C PHE A 36 -3.39 -12.63 4.81
N LEU A 37 -2.93 -11.70 5.67
CA LEU A 37 -3.71 -11.25 6.83
C LEU A 37 -4.76 -10.17 6.50
N SER A 38 -4.49 -9.31 5.52
CA SER A 38 -5.34 -8.15 5.21
C SER A 38 -6.27 -8.38 4.03
N GLY A 39 -6.27 -9.56 3.41
CA GLY A 39 -7.12 -9.82 2.24
C GLY A 39 -6.72 -9.00 0.99
N LYS A 40 -5.41 -8.71 0.83
CA LYS A 40 -4.80 -8.01 -0.33
C LYS A 40 -4.93 -6.48 -0.36
N ASN A 41 -5.76 -5.88 0.48
CA ASN A 41 -5.81 -4.43 0.63
C ASN A 41 -6.06 -4.02 2.08
N ARG A 42 -5.71 -2.79 2.42
CA ARG A 42 -5.95 -2.26 3.77
C ARG A 42 -6.07 -0.74 3.73
N PRO A 43 -7.14 -0.16 4.29
CA PRO A 43 -7.21 1.29 4.49
C PRO A 43 -6.20 1.75 5.53
N CYS A 44 -5.74 2.99 5.43
CA CYS A 44 -4.86 3.60 6.42
C CYS A 44 -5.51 3.50 7.81
N PRO A 45 -4.86 2.89 8.80
CA PRO A 45 -5.46 2.69 10.13
C PRO A 45 -5.59 3.97 10.94
N ASN A 46 -4.98 5.07 10.50
CA ASN A 46 -5.02 6.35 11.19
C ASN A 46 -6.12 7.28 10.65
N CYS A 47 -6.16 7.51 9.34
CA CYS A 47 -7.11 8.46 8.74
C CYS A 47 -8.18 7.81 7.86
N GLY A 48 -8.01 6.56 7.43
CA GLY A 48 -8.93 5.87 6.52
C GLY A 48 -8.97 6.40 5.08
N LYS A 49 -8.20 7.45 4.73
CA LYS A 49 -8.30 8.16 3.44
C LYS A 49 -7.42 7.63 2.32
N SER A 50 -6.53 6.69 2.61
CA SER A 50 -5.71 5.99 1.61
C SER A 50 -5.86 4.49 1.76
N ILE A 51 -5.72 3.73 0.68
CA ILE A 51 -5.82 2.27 0.68
C ILE A 51 -4.55 1.70 0.05
N GLY A 52 -3.83 0.87 0.82
CA GLY A 52 -2.69 0.12 0.29
C GLY A 52 -3.14 -1.22 -0.27
N HIS A 53 -2.53 -1.67 -1.36
CA HIS A 53 -2.85 -2.88 -2.11
C HIS A 53 -1.60 -3.73 -2.33
N VAL A 54 -1.77 -5.05 -2.29
CA VAL A 54 -0.74 -6.04 -2.63
C VAL A 54 -1.34 -7.20 -3.42
N LYS A 55 -0.64 -7.67 -4.45
CA LYS A 55 -1.03 -8.83 -5.24
C LYS A 55 0.21 -9.68 -5.54
N GLY A 56 0.18 -10.94 -5.13
CA GLY A 56 1.30 -11.86 -5.35
C GLY A 56 2.55 -11.49 -4.54
N GLY A 57 3.67 -12.14 -4.86
CA GLY A 57 4.95 -11.93 -4.19
C GLY A 57 5.89 -11.00 -4.98
N ALA A 58 6.68 -10.17 -4.30
CA ALA A 58 7.64 -9.23 -4.92
C ALA A 58 8.59 -9.91 -5.92
N LYS A 59 9.02 -11.15 -5.65
CA LYS A 59 9.91 -11.95 -6.51
C LYS A 59 9.18 -12.82 -7.55
N SER A 60 7.85 -12.76 -7.60
CA SER A 60 7.01 -13.64 -8.44
C SER A 60 6.14 -12.84 -9.42
N GLY A 61 6.57 -11.63 -9.79
CA GLY A 61 5.78 -10.72 -10.64
C GLY A 61 4.60 -10.06 -9.92
N GLY A 62 4.61 -10.04 -8.59
CA GLY A 62 3.61 -9.36 -7.79
C GLY A 62 3.67 -7.84 -7.91
N SER A 63 2.62 -7.18 -7.45
CA SER A 63 2.53 -5.72 -7.42
C SER A 63 2.05 -5.24 -6.06
N ALA A 64 2.47 -4.04 -5.71
CA ALA A 64 2.03 -3.32 -4.53
C ALA A 64 1.84 -1.85 -4.93
N TYR A 65 0.89 -1.14 -4.33
CA TYR A 65 0.65 0.29 -4.56
C TYR A 65 -0.28 0.86 -3.50
N ILE A 66 -0.29 2.19 -3.33
CA ILE A 66 -1.24 2.91 -2.50
C ILE A 66 -2.10 3.83 -3.37
N GLU A 67 -3.39 3.91 -3.07
CA GLU A 67 -4.33 4.85 -3.70
C GLU A 67 -4.97 5.77 -2.66
N TYR A 68 -5.31 7.00 -3.07
CA TYR A 68 -5.95 7.99 -2.22
C TYR A 68 -6.64 9.07 -3.06
N LEU A 69 -7.58 9.77 -2.45
CA LEU A 69 -8.23 10.95 -3.02
C LEU A 69 -7.60 12.19 -2.39
N ASP A 70 -7.14 13.12 -3.24
CA ASP A 70 -6.86 14.51 -2.88
C ASP A 70 -8.08 15.41 -3.16
#